data_AF-A0A7J3AX60-F1
#
_entry.id   AF-A0A7J3AX60-F1
#
_cell.length_a   1.000
_cell.length_b   1.000
_cell.length_c   1.000
_cell.angle_alpha   90.00
_cell.angle_beta   90.00
_cell.angle_gamma   90.00
#
_symmetry.space_group_name_H-M   'P 1'
#
loop_
_entity.id
_entity.type
_entity.pdbx_description
1 polymer ?
#
loop_
_entity_poly.entity_id
_entity_poly.type
_entity_poly.pdbx_seq_one_letter_code
_entity_poly.pdbx_strand_id
1 'polypeptide(L)'
;MTQVLTKEEKERILRTLEEDKEFRYAIAGLIGIREILERLDKIEEGQKELWKGQQELWKEVRGLRKNFEQLGKAVGMTLEYYTAAFLEEYLSERGYEGARVEVGVKLKYMGKTVELDLFCEDPLLVGEVTTGVASLEDARREINKLLERVNFVKEMYERDVDIKILAIANVGAEAVEFLREIAEKHGIMVIIGREMKEIIS
;
A
#
# COMPACT_ATOMS: atom_id res chain seq x y z
N MET A 1 -35.02 -18.93 44.22
CA MET A 1 -34.10 -19.50 45.24
C MET A 1 -32.88 -20.00 44.51
N THR A 2 -31.72 -19.35 44.67
CA THR A 2 -30.47 -19.88 44.14
C THR A 2 -30.05 -21.02 45.05
N GLN A 3 -30.36 -22.27 44.67
CA GLN A 3 -29.86 -23.43 45.39
C GLN A 3 -28.36 -23.51 45.17
N VAL A 4 -27.60 -23.09 46.18
CA VAL A 4 -26.15 -23.24 46.20
C VAL A 4 -25.85 -24.66 46.70
N LEU A 5 -24.87 -25.32 46.10
CA LEU A 5 -24.43 -26.66 46.50
C LEU A 5 -24.06 -26.71 47.99
N THR A 6 -24.47 -27.79 48.65
CA THR A 6 -24.08 -28.14 50.02
C THR A 6 -22.57 -28.47 50.09
N LYS A 7 -22.01 -28.50 51.30
CA LYS A 7 -20.58 -28.80 51.49
C LYS A 7 -20.21 -30.20 51.01
N GLU A 8 -21.04 -31.20 51.30
CA GLU A 8 -20.81 -32.59 50.85
C GLU A 8 -20.84 -32.73 49.33
N GLU A 9 -21.76 -32.04 48.65
CA GLU A 9 -21.83 -32.04 47.19
C GLU A 9 -20.60 -31.39 46.56
N LYS A 10 -20.11 -30.28 47.12
CA LYS A 10 -18.87 -29.63 46.66
C LYS A 10 -17.67 -30.55 46.82
N GLU A 11 -17.51 -31.19 47.99
CA GLU A 11 -16.41 -32.13 48.21
C GLU A 11 -16.49 -33.35 47.29
N ARG A 12 -17.69 -33.83 46.99
CA ARG A 12 -17.90 -34.94 46.04
C ARG A 12 -17.51 -34.54 44.62
N ILE A 13 -17.89 -33.35 44.15
CA ILE A 13 -17.49 -32.83 42.83
C ILE A 13 -15.96 -32.68 42.76
N LEU A 14 -15.32 -32.17 43.81
CA LEU A 14 -13.86 -32.02 43.86
C LEU A 14 -13.14 -33.38 43.79
N ARG A 15 -13.59 -34.37 44.56
CA ARG A 15 -13.06 -35.75 44.48
C ARG A 15 -13.26 -36.36 43.09
N THR A 16 -14.45 -36.20 42.49
CA THR A 16 -14.71 -36.69 41.12
C THR A 16 -13.82 -35.98 40.10
N LEU A 17 -13.56 -34.69 40.25
CA LEU A 17 -12.57 -34.01 39.40
C LEU A 17 -11.19 -34.64 39.56
N GLU A 18 -10.74 -35.02 40.76
CA GLU A 18 -9.43 -35.64 41.01
C GLU A 18 -9.30 -37.09 40.55
N GLU A 19 -10.39 -37.86 40.56
CA GLU A 19 -10.37 -39.30 40.28
C GLU A 19 -10.81 -39.63 38.83
N ASP A 20 -11.72 -38.84 38.24
CA ASP A 20 -12.26 -39.05 36.90
C ASP A 20 -11.67 -38.06 35.88
N LYS A 21 -10.83 -38.58 34.99
CA LYS A 21 -10.15 -37.82 33.95
C LYS A 21 -11.09 -37.33 32.85
N GLU A 22 -12.10 -38.12 32.47
CA GLU A 22 -13.07 -37.75 31.43
C GLU A 22 -13.97 -36.62 31.90
N PHE A 23 -14.50 -36.73 33.13
CA PHE A 23 -15.29 -35.68 33.76
C PHE A 23 -14.48 -34.39 33.95
N ARG A 24 -13.21 -34.49 34.37
CA ARG A 24 -12.31 -33.32 34.50
C ARG A 24 -12.14 -32.57 33.20
N TYR A 25 -11.89 -33.29 32.09
CA TYR A 25 -11.72 -32.64 30.79
C TYR A 25 -13.01 -32.06 30.24
N ALA A 26 -14.17 -32.68 30.49
CA ALA A 26 -15.46 -32.11 30.12
C ALA A 26 -15.71 -30.77 30.83
N ILE A 27 -15.45 -30.70 32.14
CA ILE A 27 -15.58 -29.46 32.92
C ILE A 27 -14.54 -28.41 32.49
N ALA A 28 -13.28 -28.81 32.27
CA ALA A 28 -12.24 -27.91 31.76
C ALA A 28 -12.58 -27.35 30.38
N GLY A 29 -13.15 -28.18 29.49
CA GLY A 29 -13.65 -27.75 28.19
C GLY A 29 -14.80 -26.75 28.30
N LEU A 30 -15.79 -27.00 29.16
CA LEU A 30 -16.91 -26.08 29.39
C LEU A 30 -16.45 -24.72 29.94
N ILE A 31 -15.56 -24.73 30.94
CA ILE A 31 -15.01 -23.50 31.52
C ILE A 31 -14.13 -22.77 30.50
N GLY A 32 -13.28 -23.51 29.79
CA GLY A 32 -12.37 -22.96 28.77
C GLY A 32 -13.11 -22.36 27.58
N ILE A 33 -14.18 -22.98 27.09
CA ILE A 33 -15.00 -22.45 25.99
C ILE A 33 -15.63 -21.12 26.38
N ARG A 34 -16.14 -20.98 27.61
CA ARG A 34 -16.69 -19.70 28.08
C ARG A 34 -15.63 -18.60 28.11
N GLU A 35 -14.45 -18.88 28.64
CA GLU A 35 -13.36 -17.89 28.67
C GLU A 35 -12.86 -17.54 27.26
N ILE A 36 -12.86 -18.51 26.33
CA ILE A 36 -12.55 -18.28 24.91
C ILE A 36 -13.60 -17.35 24.28
N LEU A 37 -14.90 -17.59 24.50
CA LEU A 37 -15.98 -16.74 23.98
C LEU A 37 -15.88 -15.31 24.54
N GLU A 38 -15.64 -15.15 25.84
CA GLU A 38 -15.46 -13.82 26.45
C GLU A 38 -14.23 -13.07 25.89
N ARG A 39 -13.15 -13.79 25.56
CA ARG A 39 -11.98 -13.20 24.89
C ARG A 39 -12.28 -12.84 23.44
N LEU A 40 -13.05 -13.66 22.72
CA LEU A 40 -13.48 -13.39 21.35
C LEU A 40 -14.36 -12.14 21.28
N ASP A 41 -15.30 -11.97 22.22
CA ASP A 41 -16.15 -10.79 22.29
C ASP A 41 -15.31 -9.51 22.47
N LYS A 42 -14.31 -9.54 23.35
CA LYS A 42 -13.38 -8.40 23.55
C LYS A 42 -12.53 -8.13 22.31
N ILE A 43 -12.12 -9.17 21.58
CA ILE A 43 -11.39 -9.02 20.31
C ILE A 43 -12.30 -8.38 19.26
N GLU A 44 -13.56 -8.79 19.16
CA GLU A 44 -14.54 -8.22 18.23
C GLU A 44 -14.80 -6.74 18.54
N GLU A 45 -14.94 -6.38 19.82
CA GLU A 45 -15.05 -4.99 20.27
C GLU A 45 -13.79 -4.17 19.88
N GLY A 46 -12.59 -4.71 20.14
CA GLY A 46 -11.34 -4.07 19.74
C GLY A 46 -11.23 -3.86 18.23
N GLN A 47 -11.67 -4.84 17.42
CA GLN A 47 -11.71 -4.74 15.97
C GLN A 47 -12.68 -3.66 15.48
N LYS A 48 -13.87 -3.55 16.11
CA LYS A 48 -14.85 -2.50 15.78
C LYS A 48 -14.27 -1.10 16.03
N GLU A 49 -13.57 -0.90 17.13
CA GLU A 49 -12.94 0.39 17.43
C GLU A 49 -11.77 0.71 16.48
N LEU A 50 -10.96 -0.30 16.12
CA LEU A 50 -9.93 -0.14 15.09
C LEU A 50 -10.51 0.26 13.73
N TRP A 51 -11.62 -0.37 13.31
CA TRP A 51 -12.30 0.00 12.07
C TRP A 51 -12.85 1.42 12.10
N LYS A 52 -13.41 1.88 13.22
CA LYS A 52 -13.84 3.28 13.38
C LYS A 52 -12.65 4.23 13.27
N GLY A 53 -11.56 3.96 13.98
CA GLY A 53 -10.35 4.78 13.92
C GLY A 53 -9.78 4.85 12.49
N GLN A 54 -9.76 3.72 11.79
CA GLN A 54 -9.34 3.66 10.40
C GLN A 54 -10.26 4.49 9.47
N GLN A 55 -11.58 4.46 9.67
CA GLN A 55 -12.50 5.28 8.89
C GLN A 55 -12.30 6.79 9.10
N GLU A 56 -12.06 7.23 10.33
CA GLU A 56 -11.76 8.64 10.63
C GLU A 56 -10.43 9.08 10.01
N LEU A 57 -9.37 8.26 10.14
CA LEU A 57 -8.10 8.50 9.45
C LEU A 57 -8.29 8.62 7.93
N TRP A 58 -9.11 7.77 7.32
CA TRP A 58 -9.42 7.87 5.89
C TRP A 58 -10.18 9.15 5.51
N LYS A 59 -10.94 9.76 6.42
CA LYS A 59 -11.57 11.07 6.19
C LYS A 59 -10.52 12.17 6.27
N GLU A 60 -9.66 12.14 7.27
CA GLU A 60 -8.58 13.12 7.45
C GLU A 60 -7.60 13.11 6.27
N VAL A 61 -7.13 11.92 5.86
CA VAL A 61 -6.25 11.74 4.69
C VAL A 61 -6.93 12.27 3.41
N ARG A 62 -8.24 12.03 3.21
CA ARG A 62 -8.98 12.61 2.08
C ARG A 62 -9.03 14.13 2.14
N GLY A 63 -9.20 14.72 3.33
CA GLY A 63 -9.16 16.16 3.55
C GLY A 63 -7.79 16.75 3.21
N LEU A 64 -6.73 16.16 3.73
CA LEU A 64 -5.34 16.53 3.42
C LEU A 64 -5.05 16.44 1.93
N ARG A 65 -5.42 15.33 1.27
CA ARG A 65 -5.25 15.16 -0.18
C ARG A 65 -5.96 16.25 -0.98
N LYS A 66 -7.19 16.62 -0.59
CA LYS A 66 -7.95 17.69 -1.25
C LYS A 66 -7.29 19.06 -1.06
N ASN A 67 -6.81 19.35 0.14
CA ASN A 67 -6.11 20.60 0.44
C ASN A 67 -4.78 20.68 -0.30
N PHE A 68 -4.03 19.59 -0.37
CA PHE A 68 -2.80 19.51 -1.17
C PHE A 68 -3.10 19.73 -2.66
N GLU A 69 -4.11 19.04 -3.23
CA GLU A 69 -4.49 19.22 -4.64
C GLU A 69 -4.87 20.69 -4.95
N GLN A 70 -5.58 21.34 -4.03
CA GLN A 70 -5.91 22.77 -4.15
C GLN A 70 -4.67 23.66 -4.05
N LEU A 71 -3.76 23.37 -3.11
CA LEU A 71 -2.51 24.11 -2.96
C LEU A 71 -1.63 23.97 -4.20
N GLY A 72 -1.39 22.77 -4.72
CA GLY A 72 -0.59 22.65 -5.92
C GLY A 72 -1.23 23.24 -7.17
N LYS A 73 -2.58 23.28 -7.27
CA LYS A 73 -3.24 24.10 -8.30
C LYS A 73 -2.95 25.59 -8.12
N ALA A 74 -2.92 26.08 -6.88
CA ALA A 74 -2.67 27.48 -6.56
C ALA A 74 -1.19 27.88 -6.75
N VAL A 75 -0.25 26.98 -6.46
CA VAL A 75 1.20 27.23 -6.61
C VAL A 75 1.79 26.70 -7.92
N GLY A 76 0.97 26.09 -8.79
CA GLY A 76 1.39 25.58 -10.10
C GLY A 76 2.21 24.27 -10.05
N MET A 77 2.11 23.48 -8.98
CA MET A 77 2.75 22.16 -8.91
C MET A 77 2.07 21.18 -9.86
N THR A 78 2.87 20.57 -10.72
CA THR A 78 2.46 19.53 -11.66
C THR A 78 2.48 18.15 -11.00
N LEU A 79 1.93 17.13 -11.67
CA LEU A 79 1.89 15.76 -11.14
C LEU A 79 3.31 15.25 -10.83
N GLU A 80 4.28 15.63 -11.65
CA GLU A 80 5.70 15.30 -11.48
C GLU A 80 6.24 15.76 -10.12
N TYR A 81 5.97 17.01 -9.72
CA TYR A 81 6.45 17.53 -8.43
C TYR A 81 5.81 16.81 -7.23
N TYR A 82 4.56 16.38 -7.34
CA TYR A 82 3.93 15.56 -6.30
C TYR A 82 4.57 14.18 -6.21
N THR A 83 4.82 13.55 -7.36
CA THR A 83 5.46 12.24 -7.41
C THR A 83 6.90 12.33 -6.91
N ALA A 84 7.65 13.37 -7.25
CA ALA A 84 9.00 13.62 -6.74
C ALA A 84 9.01 13.69 -5.21
N ALA A 85 8.18 14.54 -4.61
CA ALA A 85 8.09 14.68 -3.15
C ALA A 85 7.70 13.36 -2.44
N PHE A 86 6.76 12.61 -3.02
CA PHE A 86 6.41 11.28 -2.51
C PHE A 86 7.60 10.30 -2.58
N LEU A 87 8.35 10.31 -3.68
CA LEU A 87 9.49 9.43 -3.87
C LEU A 87 10.64 9.79 -2.93
N GLU A 88 10.92 11.07 -2.71
CA GLU A 88 11.95 11.51 -1.74
C GLU A 88 11.67 10.96 -0.34
N GLU A 89 10.42 11.01 0.12
CA GLU A 89 10.01 10.40 1.39
C GLU A 89 10.16 8.87 1.36
N TYR A 90 9.67 8.22 0.29
CA TYR A 90 9.79 6.78 0.10
C TYR A 90 11.24 6.27 0.14
N LEU A 91 12.17 7.06 -0.41
CA LEU A 91 13.60 6.80 -0.47
C LEU A 91 14.25 7.00 0.90
N SER A 92 13.87 8.08 1.62
CA SER A 92 14.30 8.35 2.99
C SER A 92 13.98 7.18 3.93
N GLU A 93 12.75 6.65 3.88
CA GLU A 93 12.33 5.47 4.66
C GLU A 93 13.16 4.21 4.37
N ARG A 94 13.87 4.17 3.24
CA ARG A 94 14.72 3.05 2.79
C ARG A 94 16.21 3.30 3.04
N GLY A 95 16.56 4.37 3.74
CA GLY A 95 17.94 4.68 4.11
C GLY A 95 18.68 5.55 3.08
N TYR A 96 17.99 6.06 2.05
CA TYR A 96 18.54 7.05 1.13
C TYR A 96 18.28 8.46 1.65
N GLU A 97 18.81 8.77 2.84
CA GLU A 97 18.66 10.07 3.47
C GLU A 97 19.24 11.18 2.57
N GLY A 98 18.42 12.17 2.24
CA GLY A 98 18.83 13.32 1.43
C GLY A 98 18.81 13.09 -0.09
N ALA A 99 18.35 11.92 -0.56
CA ALA A 99 18.08 11.71 -1.99
C ALA A 99 17.08 12.76 -2.50
N ARG A 100 17.36 13.33 -3.68
CA ARG A 100 16.51 14.34 -4.33
C ARG A 100 16.04 13.84 -5.67
N VAL A 101 14.75 13.95 -5.93
CA VAL A 101 14.15 13.56 -7.20
C VAL A 101 13.93 14.83 -8.04
N GLU A 102 14.74 14.98 -9.07
CA GLU A 102 14.68 16.10 -9.99
C GLU A 102 13.57 15.90 -11.03
N VAL A 103 12.88 17.00 -11.37
CA VAL A 103 11.76 17.01 -12.33
C VAL A 103 12.21 17.60 -13.66
N GLY A 104 11.88 16.94 -14.77
CA GLY A 104 12.10 17.48 -16.13
C GLY A 104 13.57 17.55 -16.55
N VAL A 105 14.37 16.56 -16.16
CA VAL A 105 15.81 16.54 -16.42
C VAL A 105 16.11 16.22 -17.87
N LYS A 106 16.90 17.06 -18.54
CA LYS A 106 17.35 16.83 -19.92
C LYS A 106 18.77 16.30 -19.94
N LEU A 107 18.91 15.05 -20.33
CA LEU A 107 20.18 14.35 -20.43
C LEU A 107 20.61 14.24 -21.89
N LYS A 108 21.91 14.39 -22.14
CA LYS A 108 22.51 14.27 -23.48
C LYS A 108 23.63 13.23 -23.46
N TYR A 109 23.52 12.22 -24.32
CA TYR A 109 24.51 11.16 -24.46
C TYR A 109 24.62 10.71 -25.90
N MET A 110 25.85 10.55 -26.40
CA MET A 110 26.13 10.07 -27.77
C MET A 110 25.31 10.77 -28.87
N GLY A 111 25.09 12.08 -28.74
CA GLY A 111 24.32 12.88 -29.70
C GLY A 111 22.79 12.75 -29.60
N LYS A 112 22.27 11.89 -28.72
CA LYS A 112 20.85 11.83 -28.37
C LYS A 112 20.57 12.71 -27.16
N THR A 113 19.41 13.37 -27.15
CA THR A 113 18.90 14.12 -25.99
C THR A 113 17.59 13.48 -25.55
N VAL A 114 17.48 13.13 -24.28
CA VAL A 114 16.29 12.55 -23.67
C VAL A 114 15.88 13.41 -22.47
N GLU A 115 14.59 13.74 -22.41
CA GLU A 115 13.98 14.40 -21.25
C GLU A 115 13.32 13.34 -20.37
N LEU A 116 13.67 13.35 -19.08
CA LEU A 116 13.14 12.47 -18.05
C LEU A 116 12.19 13.27 -17.16
N ASP A 117 11.01 12.71 -16.88
CA ASP A 117 10.05 13.43 -16.02
C ASP A 117 10.55 13.44 -14.58
N LEU A 118 11.12 12.32 -14.11
CA LEU A 118 11.74 12.18 -12.80
C LEU A 118 13.10 11.49 -12.91
N PHE A 119 14.08 12.03 -12.19
CA PHE A 119 15.42 11.47 -12.15
C PHE A 119 16.05 11.62 -10.75
N CYS A 120 16.76 10.60 -10.29
CA CYS A 120 17.67 10.67 -9.15
C CYS A 120 18.96 9.93 -9.53
N GLU A 121 20.12 10.49 -9.23
CA GLU A 121 21.40 9.86 -9.55
C GLU A 121 21.79 8.76 -8.56
N ASP A 122 21.45 8.95 -7.27
CA ASP A 122 21.71 7.98 -6.21
C ASP A 122 20.57 7.94 -5.17
N PRO A 123 19.77 6.85 -5.11
CA PRO A 123 19.83 5.69 -6.00
C PRO A 123 19.43 6.06 -7.42
N LEU A 124 19.92 5.31 -8.42
CA LEU A 124 19.64 5.61 -9.81
C LEU A 124 18.17 5.33 -10.10
N LEU A 125 17.38 6.40 -10.19
CA LEU A 125 15.93 6.37 -10.35
C LEU A 125 15.56 7.04 -11.66
N VAL A 126 14.67 6.39 -12.42
CA VAL A 126 14.04 6.97 -13.61
C VAL A 126 12.53 6.82 -13.47
N GLY A 127 11.80 7.91 -13.63
CA GLY A 127 10.35 7.91 -13.56
C GLY A 127 9.67 8.57 -14.75
N GLU A 128 8.56 7.97 -15.16
CA GLU A 128 7.60 8.50 -16.14
C GLU A 128 6.32 8.91 -15.41
N VAL A 129 5.76 10.06 -15.77
CA VAL A 129 4.56 10.60 -15.15
C VAL A 129 3.53 10.92 -16.22
N THR A 130 2.35 10.30 -16.12
CA THR A 130 1.27 10.45 -17.09
C THR A 130 -0.06 10.76 -16.43
N THR A 131 -0.87 11.60 -17.09
CA THR A 131 -2.15 12.07 -16.54
C THR A 131 -3.29 11.08 -16.75
N GLY A 132 -3.16 10.17 -17.73
CA GLY A 132 -4.23 9.23 -18.07
C GLY A 132 -3.76 8.05 -18.92
N VAL A 133 -4.21 6.85 -18.56
CA VAL A 133 -4.08 5.63 -19.35
C VAL A 133 -5.46 5.01 -19.45
N ALA A 134 -6.10 5.12 -20.62
CA ALA A 134 -7.48 4.67 -20.81
C ALA A 134 -7.57 3.24 -21.38
N SER A 135 -6.57 2.83 -22.16
CA SER A 135 -6.57 1.56 -22.89
C SER A 135 -5.29 0.74 -22.66
N LEU A 136 -5.32 -0.52 -23.10
CA LEU A 136 -4.13 -1.39 -23.14
C LEU A 136 -3.03 -0.82 -24.05
N GLU A 137 -3.41 -0.15 -25.13
CA GLU A 137 -2.45 0.46 -26.06
C GLU A 137 -1.75 1.67 -25.42
N ASP A 138 -2.50 2.50 -24.69
CA ASP A 138 -1.93 3.59 -23.89
C ASP A 138 -0.94 3.04 -22.87
N ALA A 139 -1.34 2.01 -22.11
CA ALA A 139 -0.48 1.40 -21.11
C ALA A 139 0.84 0.88 -21.71
N ARG A 140 0.77 0.21 -22.88
CA ARG A 140 1.94 -0.27 -23.62
C ARG A 140 2.86 0.88 -24.01
N ARG A 141 2.29 1.97 -24.52
CA ARG A 141 3.06 3.15 -24.94
C ARG A 141 3.80 3.77 -23.76
N GLU A 142 3.13 3.99 -22.63
CA GLU A 142 3.76 4.61 -21.45
C GLU A 142 4.85 3.71 -20.85
N ILE A 143 4.64 2.39 -20.81
CA ILE A 143 5.67 1.44 -20.37
C ILE A 143 6.87 1.46 -21.31
N ASN A 144 6.66 1.41 -22.63
CA ASN A 144 7.76 1.42 -23.59
C ASN A 144 8.56 2.71 -23.50
N LYS A 145 7.89 3.85 -23.35
CA LYS A 145 8.54 5.16 -23.14
C LYS A 145 9.44 5.16 -21.90
N LEU A 146 8.96 4.63 -20.78
CA LEU A 146 9.77 4.47 -19.57
C LEU A 146 10.97 3.55 -19.81
N LEU A 147 10.77 2.39 -20.45
CA LEU A 147 11.85 1.42 -20.70
C LEU A 147 12.92 1.98 -21.64
N GLU A 148 12.54 2.74 -22.66
CA GLU A 148 13.49 3.46 -23.54
C GLU A 148 14.34 4.45 -22.74
N ARG A 149 13.71 5.24 -21.86
CA ARG A 149 14.40 6.19 -20.96
C ARG A 149 15.33 5.47 -19.98
N VAL A 150 14.88 4.37 -19.37
CA VAL A 150 15.68 3.53 -18.48
C VAL A 150 16.91 2.96 -19.21
N ASN A 151 16.75 2.46 -20.44
CA ASN A 151 17.86 1.95 -21.22
C ASN A 151 18.87 3.05 -21.56
N PHE A 152 18.40 4.23 -21.94
CA PHE A 152 19.27 5.39 -22.18
C PHE A 152 20.09 5.77 -20.94
N VAL A 153 19.47 5.82 -19.76
CA VAL A 153 20.15 6.13 -18.49
C VAL A 153 21.12 5.02 -18.10
N LYS A 154 20.73 3.75 -18.28
CA LYS A 154 21.59 2.59 -18.05
C LYS A 154 22.86 2.64 -18.90
N GLU A 155 22.73 2.96 -20.20
CA GLU A 155 23.87 3.12 -21.11
C GLU A 155 24.77 4.31 -20.73
N MET A 156 24.18 5.42 -20.26
CA MET A 156 24.92 6.61 -19.85
C MET A 156 25.73 6.39 -18.56
N TYR A 157 25.12 5.76 -17.56
CA TYR A 157 25.71 5.58 -16.22
C TYR A 157 26.45 4.25 -16.05
N GLU A 158 26.47 3.39 -17.08
CA GLU A 158 27.10 2.06 -17.08
C GLU A 158 26.67 1.16 -15.90
N ARG A 159 25.47 1.38 -15.36
CA ARG A 159 24.86 0.60 -14.26
C ARG A 159 23.37 0.42 -14.47
N ASP A 160 22.80 -0.61 -13.86
CA ASP A 160 21.35 -0.79 -13.86
C ASP A 160 20.66 0.33 -13.07
N VAL A 161 19.46 0.70 -13.55
CA VAL A 161 18.57 1.62 -12.83
C VAL A 161 17.97 0.87 -11.64
N ASP A 162 18.24 1.36 -10.44
CA ASP A 162 17.80 0.76 -9.18
C ASP A 162 16.29 0.81 -9.02
N ILE A 163 15.68 1.92 -9.45
CA ILE A 163 14.25 2.18 -9.26
C ILE A 163 13.62 2.72 -10.54
N LYS A 164 12.61 2.02 -11.06
CA LYS A 164 11.83 2.42 -12.25
C LYS A 164 10.42 2.78 -11.81
N ILE A 165 9.98 4.00 -12.07
CA ILE A 165 8.66 4.48 -11.64
C ILE A 165 7.76 4.77 -12.85
N LEU A 166 6.50 4.34 -12.78
CA LEU A 166 5.44 4.83 -13.67
C LEU A 166 4.29 5.39 -12.81
N ALA A 167 4.15 6.71 -12.78
CA ALA A 167 3.07 7.37 -12.04
C ALA A 167 1.93 7.76 -12.99
N ILE A 168 0.71 7.32 -12.66
CA ILE A 168 -0.47 7.50 -13.51
C ILE A 168 -1.60 8.13 -12.69
N ALA A 169 -2.05 9.33 -13.06
CA ALA A 169 -3.12 9.97 -12.31
C ALA A 169 -4.48 9.26 -12.46
N ASN A 170 -4.84 8.83 -13.66
CA ASN A 170 -6.11 8.16 -13.94
C ASN A 170 -5.91 6.92 -14.81
N VAL A 171 -6.42 5.77 -14.38
CA VAL A 171 -6.29 4.50 -15.12
C VAL A 171 -7.68 3.93 -15.40
N GLY A 172 -7.95 3.57 -16.66
CA GLY A 172 -9.15 2.83 -17.04
C GLY A 172 -9.10 1.38 -16.56
N ALA A 173 -10.24 0.82 -16.16
CA ALA A 173 -10.32 -0.53 -15.56
C ALA A 173 -9.63 -1.62 -16.40
N GLU A 174 -9.74 -1.56 -17.73
CA GLU A 174 -9.13 -2.52 -18.66
C GLU A 174 -7.59 -2.51 -18.62
N ALA A 175 -6.98 -1.37 -18.28
CA ALA A 175 -5.52 -1.21 -18.29
C ALA A 175 -4.86 -1.63 -16.96
N VAL A 176 -5.62 -1.74 -15.86
CA VAL A 176 -5.08 -1.99 -14.52
C VAL A 176 -4.35 -3.32 -14.43
N GLU A 177 -5.00 -4.42 -14.86
CA GLU A 177 -4.41 -5.76 -14.77
C GLU A 177 -3.18 -5.90 -15.66
N PHE A 178 -3.23 -5.33 -16.87
CA PHE A 178 -2.08 -5.31 -17.77
C PHE A 178 -0.90 -4.51 -17.21
N LEU A 179 -1.15 -3.33 -16.63
CA LEU A 179 -0.11 -2.52 -16.00
C LEU A 179 0.55 -3.28 -14.84
N ARG A 180 -0.24 -3.97 -14.01
CA ARG A 180 0.27 -4.78 -12.89
C ARG A 180 1.19 -5.91 -13.40
N GLU A 181 0.73 -6.70 -14.37
CA GLU A 181 1.49 -7.83 -14.90
C GLU A 181 2.83 -7.39 -15.52
N ILE A 182 2.80 -6.35 -16.35
CA ILE A 182 4.02 -5.87 -17.04
C ILE A 182 4.96 -5.17 -16.07
N ALA A 183 4.42 -4.44 -15.10
CA ALA A 183 5.21 -3.78 -14.08
C ALA A 183 5.99 -4.78 -13.22
N GLU A 184 5.32 -5.84 -12.76
CA GLU A 184 5.97 -6.93 -12.01
C GLU A 184 7.09 -7.57 -12.83
N LYS A 185 6.81 -7.89 -14.10
CA LYS A 185 7.79 -8.50 -15.01
C LYS A 185 9.06 -7.67 -15.20
N HIS A 186 8.97 -6.34 -15.19
CA HIS A 186 10.10 -5.44 -15.46
C HIS A 186 10.67 -4.75 -14.21
N GLY A 187 10.12 -5.04 -13.03
CA GLY A 187 10.48 -4.37 -11.78
C GLY A 187 10.13 -2.88 -11.79
N ILE A 188 8.97 -2.52 -12.35
CA ILE A 188 8.47 -1.15 -12.37
C ILE A 188 7.54 -0.96 -11.17
N MET A 189 7.74 0.10 -10.41
CA MET A 189 6.78 0.52 -9.41
C MET A 189 5.74 1.42 -10.06
N VAL A 190 4.47 0.99 -10.02
CA VAL A 190 3.36 1.75 -10.58
C VAL A 190 2.63 2.49 -9.45
N ILE A 191 2.49 3.81 -9.59
CA ILE A 191 1.74 4.66 -8.66
C ILE A 191 0.46 5.11 -9.34
N ILE A 192 -0.71 4.66 -8.85
CA ILE A 192 -2.02 5.00 -9.43
C ILE A 192 -2.75 6.01 -8.56
N GLY A 193 -3.14 7.15 -9.14
CA GLY A 193 -3.88 8.20 -8.45
C GLY A 193 -5.36 7.86 -8.23
N ARG A 194 -6.08 7.50 -9.30
CA ARG A 194 -7.49 7.08 -9.31
C ARG A 194 -7.72 6.01 -10.37
N GLU A 195 -8.43 4.96 -10.00
CA GLU A 195 -9.01 4.03 -10.96
C GLU A 195 -10.35 4.61 -11.45
N MET A 196 -10.46 4.81 -12.76
CA MET A 196 -11.72 5.19 -13.39
C MET A 196 -12.55 3.93 -13.56
N LYS A 197 -13.60 3.81 -12.75
CA LYS A 197 -14.68 2.87 -13.04
C LYS A 197 -15.41 3.40 -14.28
N GLU A 198 -15.71 2.53 -15.24
CA GLU A 198 -16.74 2.86 -16.22
C GLU A 198 -17.97 3.30 -15.44
N ILE A 199 -18.36 4.56 -15.60
CA ILE A 199 -19.69 4.99 -15.22
C ILE A 199 -20.58 4.31 -16.26
N ILE A 200 -21.07 3.12 -15.94
CA ILE A 200 -22.18 2.53 -16.68
C ILE A 200 -23.35 3.50 -16.49
N SER A 201 -23.62 4.23 -17.58
CA SER A 201 -24.78 5.08 -17.93
C SER A 201 -25.73 5.51 -16.82
#